data_AF-E6WM57-F1
#
_entry.id   AF-E6WM57-F1
#
_cell.length_a   1.000
_cell.length_b   1.000
_cell.length_c   1.000
_cell.angle_alpha   90.00
_cell.angle_beta   90.00
_cell.angle_gamma   90.00
#
_symmetry.space_group_name_H-M   'P 1'
#
loop_
_entity.id
_entity.type
_entity.pdbx_description
1 polymer ?
#
loop_
_entity_poly.entity_id
_entity_poly.type
_entity_poly.pdbx_seq_one_letter_code
_entity_poly.pdbx_strand_id
1 'polypeptide(L)'
;MSESLKALNNIRTLRAQARDLALADLEEMLEKFSVVVAERREDSHAEEAAVREKAEKLAKYRELLLEDGIDPTELLESLQGAGKPRAKRAPRPAKYKYTDENGQEKNWTGQGRTPAPIKAAIDSGKSLDDFLI
;
A
#
# COMPACT_ATOMS: atom_id res chain seq x y z
N MET A 1 -9.94 -17.98 9.67
CA MET A 1 -11.01 -18.97 9.92
C MET A 1 -11.77 -18.55 11.15
N SER A 2 -13.08 -18.29 11.01
CA SER A 2 -13.95 -17.99 12.15
C SER A 2 -14.02 -19.16 13.13
N GLU A 3 -14.36 -18.89 14.40
CA GLU A 3 -14.52 -19.93 15.42
C GLU A 3 -15.57 -20.98 15.04
N SER A 4 -16.62 -20.57 14.33
CA SER A 4 -17.65 -21.48 13.78
C SER A 4 -17.09 -22.48 12.76
N LEU A 5 -16.26 -22.03 11.81
CA LEU A 5 -15.66 -22.91 10.81
C LEU A 5 -14.57 -23.82 11.41
N LYS A 6 -13.87 -23.35 12.45
CA LYS A 6 -12.90 -24.19 13.18
C LYS A 6 -13.59 -25.38 13.85
N ALA A 7 -14.77 -25.18 14.42
CA ALA A 7 -15.56 -26.26 15.03
C ALA A 7 -16.00 -27.33 14.00
N LEU A 8 -16.33 -26.91 12.77
CA LEU A 8 -16.66 -27.82 11.66
C LEU A 8 -15.45 -28.62 11.17
N ASN A 9 -14.24 -28.05 11.25
CA ASN A 9 -13.01 -28.72 10.82
C ASN A 9 -12.53 -29.80 11.80
N ASN A 10 -13.02 -29.81 13.04
CA ASN A 10 -12.68 -30.85 14.02
C ASN A 10 -13.78 -31.90 14.11
N ILE A 11 -13.47 -33.12 13.65
CA ILE A 11 -14.43 -34.22 13.57
C ILE A 11 -15.00 -34.64 14.94
N ARG A 12 -14.25 -34.43 16.05
CA ARG A 12 -14.75 -34.78 17.40
C ARG A 12 -15.84 -33.83 17.86
N THR A 13 -15.63 -32.53 17.67
CA THR A 13 -16.63 -31.50 18.00
C THR A 13 -17.83 -31.60 17.07
N LEU A 14 -17.61 -31.83 15.77
CA LEU A 14 -18.67 -32.01 14.79
C LEU A 14 -19.56 -33.21 15.12
N ARG A 15 -18.98 -34.36 15.50
CA ARG A 15 -19.76 -35.54 15.93
C ARG A 15 -20.56 -35.29 17.20
N ALA A 16 -20.02 -34.53 18.15
CA ALA A 16 -20.74 -34.19 19.37
C ALA A 16 -21.96 -33.32 19.06
N GLN A 17 -21.81 -32.33 18.17
CA GLN A 17 -22.89 -31.43 17.75
C GLN A 17 -23.93 -32.11 16.84
N ALA A 18 -23.49 -33.02 15.97
CA ALA A 18 -24.37 -33.74 15.04
C ALA A 18 -25.21 -34.84 15.72
N ARG A 19 -24.87 -35.25 16.95
CA ARG A 19 -25.59 -36.32 17.66
C ARG A 19 -27.04 -35.97 17.97
N ASP A 20 -27.32 -34.69 18.19
CA ASP A 20 -28.64 -34.19 18.57
C ASP A 20 -29.46 -33.70 17.36
N LEU A 21 -28.94 -33.86 16.14
CA LEU A 21 -29.60 -33.46 14.89
C LEU A 21 -30.17 -34.66 14.14
N ALA A 22 -31.25 -34.44 13.39
CA ALA A 22 -31.79 -35.47 12.51
C ALA A 22 -30.88 -35.69 11.30
N LEU A 23 -30.89 -36.90 10.75
CA LEU A 23 -30.12 -37.23 9.54
C LEU A 23 -30.46 -36.28 8.38
N ALA A 24 -31.75 -35.98 8.18
CA ALA A 24 -32.22 -35.10 7.11
C ALA A 24 -31.61 -33.69 7.20
N ASP A 25 -31.50 -33.14 8.42
CA ASP A 25 -30.89 -31.82 8.62
C ASP A 25 -29.39 -31.85 8.29
N LEU A 26 -28.70 -32.95 8.66
CA LEU A 26 -27.28 -33.14 8.32
C LEU A 26 -27.05 -33.27 6.81
N GLU A 27 -27.95 -33.93 6.10
CA GLU A 27 -27.93 -34.04 4.63
C GLU A 27 -28.15 -32.68 3.97
N GLU A 28 -29.11 -31.88 4.43
CA GLU A 28 -29.35 -30.52 3.92
C GLU A 28 -28.14 -29.60 4.18
N MET A 29 -27.52 -29.70 5.36
CA MET A 29 -26.30 -28.98 5.69
C MET A 29 -25.13 -29.38 4.78
N LEU A 30 -25.00 -30.68 4.47
CA LEU A 30 -23.98 -31.19 3.56
C LEU A 30 -24.20 -30.66 2.15
N GLU A 31 -25.45 -30.67 1.66
CA GLU A 31 -25.79 -30.13 0.34
C GLU A 31 -25.39 -28.66 0.22
N LYS A 32 -25.79 -27.81 1.19
CA LYS A 32 -25.41 -26.39 1.22
C LYS A 32 -23.89 -26.20 1.25
N PHE A 33 -23.19 -26.98 2.08
CA PHE A 33 -21.72 -26.88 2.14
C PHE A 33 -21.07 -27.36 0.83
N SER A 34 -21.63 -28.37 0.17
CA SER A 34 -21.14 -28.87 -1.12
C SER A 34 -21.24 -27.81 -2.22
N VAL A 35 -22.33 -27.03 -2.24
CA VAL A 35 -22.51 -25.89 -3.15
C VAL A 35 -21.44 -24.83 -2.91
N VAL A 36 -21.24 -24.42 -1.65
CA VAL A 36 -20.20 -23.44 -1.29
C VAL A 36 -18.79 -23.92 -1.70
N VAL A 37 -18.50 -25.21 -1.53
CA VAL A 37 -17.22 -25.79 -1.95
C VAL A 37 -17.09 -25.82 -3.48
N ALA A 38 -18.17 -26.12 -4.21
CA ALA A 38 -18.18 -26.11 -5.67
C ALA A 38 -17.91 -24.71 -6.22
N GLU A 39 -18.61 -23.69 -5.71
CA GLU A 39 -18.38 -22.28 -6.06
C GLU A 39 -16.92 -21.87 -5.84
N ARG A 40 -16.35 -22.19 -4.66
CA ARG A 40 -14.95 -21.87 -4.34
C ARG A 40 -13.94 -22.61 -5.21
N ARG A 41 -14.25 -23.84 -5.64
CA ARG A 41 -13.40 -24.57 -6.59
C ARG A 41 -13.45 -23.93 -7.96
N GLU A 42 -14.63 -23.52 -8.42
CA GLU A 42 -14.80 -22.85 -9.71
C GLU A 42 -14.07 -21.50 -9.74
N ASP A 43 -14.21 -20.70 -8.69
CA ASP A 43 -13.44 -19.46 -8.50
C ASP A 43 -11.93 -19.72 -8.56
N SER A 44 -11.44 -20.69 -7.78
CA SER A 44 -10.01 -21.05 -7.75
C SER A 44 -9.51 -21.53 -9.12
N HIS A 45 -10.30 -22.34 -9.83
CA HIS A 45 -9.96 -22.80 -11.17
C HIS A 45 -9.97 -21.66 -12.20
N ALA A 46 -10.91 -20.72 -12.09
CA ALA A 46 -10.95 -19.54 -12.94
C ALA A 46 -9.74 -18.63 -12.70
N GLU A 47 -9.35 -18.43 -11.44
CA GLU A 47 -8.14 -17.69 -11.07
C GLU A 47 -6.87 -18.38 -11.60
N GLU A 48 -6.75 -19.70 -11.42
CA GLU A 48 -5.63 -20.49 -11.95
C GLU A 48 -5.56 -20.45 -13.48
N ALA A 49 -6.71 -20.54 -14.17
CA ALA A 49 -6.78 -20.42 -15.62
C ALA A 49 -6.35 -19.03 -16.08
N ALA A 50 -6.81 -17.96 -15.43
CA ALA A 50 -6.40 -16.59 -15.76
C ALA A 50 -4.90 -16.35 -15.52
N VAL A 51 -4.34 -16.91 -14.45
CA VAL A 51 -2.89 -16.86 -14.18
C VAL A 51 -2.12 -17.63 -15.25
N ARG A 52 -2.59 -18.82 -15.63
CA ARG A 52 -1.97 -19.63 -16.69
C ARG A 52 -2.00 -18.93 -18.04
N GLU A 53 -3.14 -18.38 -18.46
CA GLU A 53 -3.23 -17.61 -19.70
C GLU A 53 -2.30 -16.40 -19.72
N LYS A 54 -2.20 -15.68 -18.60
CA LYS A 54 -1.26 -14.55 -18.48
C LYS A 54 0.18 -15.04 -18.59
N ALA A 55 0.54 -16.15 -17.95
CA ALA A 55 1.87 -16.73 -18.01
C ALA A 55 2.22 -17.21 -19.43
N GLU A 56 1.29 -17.88 -20.12
CA GLU A 56 1.44 -18.33 -21.51
C GLU A 56 1.60 -17.14 -22.48
N LYS A 57 0.76 -16.11 -22.34
CA LYS A 57 0.91 -14.87 -23.11
C LYS A 57 2.27 -14.23 -22.86
N LEU A 58 2.69 -14.11 -21.60
CA LEU A 58 3.98 -13.53 -21.25
C LEU A 58 5.15 -14.34 -21.83
N ALA A 59 5.09 -15.68 -21.76
CA ALA A 59 6.09 -16.56 -22.35
C ALA A 59 6.17 -16.38 -23.88
N LYS A 60 5.02 -16.32 -24.56
CA LYS A 60 4.94 -16.08 -25.99
C LYS A 60 5.53 -14.71 -26.38
N TYR A 61 5.21 -13.65 -25.65
CA TYR A 61 5.79 -12.32 -25.91
C TYR A 61 7.29 -12.29 -25.62
N ARG A 62 7.75 -13.01 -24.60
CA ARG A 62 9.18 -13.13 -24.31
C ARG A 62 9.94 -13.80 -25.45
N GLU A 63 9.39 -14.88 -26.02
CA GLU A 63 9.99 -15.57 -27.16
C GLU A 63 10.05 -14.67 -28.40
N LEU A 64 8.95 -13.97 -28.71
CA LEU A 64 8.91 -13.02 -29.84
C LEU A 64 9.93 -11.88 -29.68
N LEU A 65 10.07 -11.30 -28.48
CA LEU A 65 11.07 -10.26 -28.23
C LEU A 65 12.49 -10.77 -28.46
N LEU A 66 12.78 -11.99 -28.03
CA LEU A 66 14.09 -12.61 -28.26
C LEU A 66 14.34 -12.92 -29.74
N GLU A 67 13.32 -13.36 -30.48
CA GLU A 67 13.40 -13.54 -31.94
C GLU A 67 13.72 -12.22 -32.67
N ASP A 68 13.12 -11.12 -32.22
CA ASP A 68 13.40 -9.77 -32.73
C ASP A 68 14.74 -9.20 -32.22
N GLY A 69 15.49 -9.96 -31.41
CA GLY A 69 16.79 -9.58 -30.87
C GLY A 69 16.73 -8.55 -29.74
N ILE A 70 15.56 -8.34 -29.15
CA ILE A 70 15.32 -7.40 -28.04
C ILE A 70 15.35 -8.18 -26.73
N ASP A 71 16.32 -7.87 -25.87
CA ASP A 71 16.32 -8.40 -24.51
C ASP A 71 15.18 -7.75 -23.69
N PRO A 72 14.28 -8.54 -23.06
CA PRO A 72 13.23 -8.00 -22.19
C PRO A 72 13.75 -7.09 -21.07
N THR A 73 14.99 -7.30 -20.60
CA THR A 73 15.62 -6.47 -19.57
C THR A 73 16.00 -5.09 -20.11
N GLU A 74 16.60 -5.02 -21.29
CA GLU A 74 16.95 -3.76 -21.97
C GLU A 74 15.68 -2.94 -22.30
N LEU A 75 14.62 -3.60 -22.75
CA LEU A 75 13.33 -2.95 -22.99
C LEU A 75 12.76 -2.34 -21.70
N LEU A 76 12.81 -3.07 -20.59
CA LEU A 76 12.34 -2.58 -19.29
C LEU A 76 13.18 -1.39 -18.79
N GLU A 77 14.49 -1.44 -18.96
CA GLU A 77 15.40 -0.35 -18.60
C GLU A 77 15.16 0.91 -19.44
N SER A 78 14.90 0.75 -20.75
CA SER A 78 14.55 1.87 -21.63
C SER A 78 13.25 2.57 -21.21
N LEU A 79 12.27 1.81 -20.71
CA LEU A 79 10.99 2.33 -20.19
C LEU A 79 11.16 3.02 -18.83
N GLN A 80 12.05 2.50 -17.97
CA GLN A 80 12.35 3.09 -16.65
C GLN A 80 13.25 4.33 -16.74
N GLY A 81 14.02 4.49 -17.82
CA GLY A 81 14.93 5.62 -18.06
C GLY A 81 14.25 6.99 -18.27
N ALA A 82 12.93 7.05 -18.41
CA ALA A 82 12.20 8.31 -18.66
C ALA A 82 12.05 9.21 -17.42
N GLY A 83 12.39 8.74 -16.21
CA GLY A 83 12.21 9.47 -14.96
C GLY A 83 13.53 9.78 -14.25
N LYS A 84 14.36 10.69 -14.78
CA LYS A 84 15.56 11.15 -14.05
C LYS A 84 15.13 11.76 -12.70
N PRO A 85 15.51 11.21 -11.53
CA PRO A 85 15.12 11.76 -10.24
C PRO A 85 15.74 13.16 -10.12
N ARG A 86 14.89 14.18 -10.06
CA ARG A 86 15.31 15.58 -9.87
C ARG A 86 15.99 15.66 -8.50
N ALA A 87 17.31 15.81 -8.49
CA ALA A 87 18.10 15.91 -7.27
C ALA A 87 17.49 16.96 -6.34
N LYS A 88 17.05 16.53 -5.15
CA LYS A 88 16.57 17.44 -4.10
C LYS A 88 17.76 18.32 -3.67
N ARG A 89 17.69 19.61 -4.00
CA ARG A 89 18.65 20.60 -3.52
C ARG A 89 18.62 20.64 -1.99
N ALA A 90 19.79 20.72 -1.36
CA ALA A 90 19.91 20.85 0.09
C ALA A 90 19.10 22.07 0.59
N PRO A 91 18.35 21.95 1.69
CA PRO A 91 17.63 23.07 2.27
C PRO A 91 18.62 24.16 2.69
N ARG A 92 18.31 25.42 2.35
CA ARG A 92 19.15 26.57 2.74
C ARG A 92 19.15 26.73 4.27
N PRO A 93 20.27 27.10 4.89
CA PRO A 93 20.35 27.31 6.33
C PRO A 93 19.42 28.44 6.78
N ALA A 94 18.85 28.31 7.97
CA ALA A 94 18.01 29.34 8.56
C ALA A 94 18.85 30.57 8.94
N LYS A 95 18.34 31.77 8.63
CA LYS A 95 19.06 33.03 8.78
C LYS A 95 18.63 33.82 10.02
N TYR A 96 17.42 33.58 10.51
CA TYR A 96 16.84 34.29 11.65
C TYR A 96 16.25 33.32 12.69
N LYS A 97 16.36 33.62 13.98
CA LYS A 97 15.76 32.87 15.10
C LYS A 97 14.78 33.76 15.84
N TYR A 98 13.58 33.26 16.14
CA TYR A 98 12.55 34.00 16.85
C TYR A 98 11.79 33.09 17.81
N THR A 99 11.23 33.66 18.88
CA THR A 99 10.36 32.94 19.82
C THR A 99 8.90 33.14 19.41
N ASP A 100 8.18 32.04 19.23
CA ASP A 100 6.76 32.06 18.88
C ASP A 100 5.88 32.38 20.10
N GLU A 101 4.60 32.69 19.89
CA GLU A 101 3.64 33.04 20.96
C GLU A 101 3.49 31.92 22.03
N ASN A 102 3.86 30.69 21.69
CA ASN A 102 3.88 29.53 22.58
C ASN A 102 5.22 29.33 23.32
N GLY A 103 6.12 30.31 23.30
CA GLY A 103 7.42 30.26 23.98
C GLY A 103 8.45 29.32 23.33
N GLN A 104 8.21 28.86 22.10
CA GLN A 104 9.11 27.94 21.38
C GLN A 104 10.02 28.69 20.42
N GLU A 105 11.32 28.37 20.44
CA GLU A 105 12.31 28.93 19.53
C GLU A 105 12.19 28.30 18.13
N LYS A 106 11.91 29.12 17.11
CA LYS A 106 11.83 28.70 15.71
C LYS A 106 12.84 29.46 14.86
N ASN A 107 13.22 28.85 13.73
CA ASN A 107 14.16 29.42 12.79
C ASN A 107 13.46 29.74 11.45
N TRP A 108 13.89 30.82 10.81
CA TRP A 108 13.35 31.31 9.54
C TRP A 108 14.48 31.55 8.55
N THR A 109 14.35 31.00 7.36
CA THR A 109 15.37 31.11 6.28
C THR A 109 15.39 32.48 5.60
N GLY A 110 14.51 33.40 6.00
CA GLY A 110 14.31 34.69 5.31
C GLY A 110 13.64 34.55 3.95
N GLN A 111 13.21 33.33 3.57
CA GLN A 111 12.54 33.05 2.30
C GLN A 111 11.06 32.73 2.58
N GLY A 112 10.15 33.51 1.98
CA GLY A 112 8.70 33.35 2.13
C GLY A 112 8.08 34.38 3.09
N ARG A 113 6.89 34.07 3.61
CA ARG A 113 6.12 34.98 4.48
C ARG A 113 6.85 35.19 5.80
N THR A 114 7.06 36.46 6.18
CA THR A 114 7.68 36.84 7.46
C THR A 114 6.83 36.32 8.62
N PRO A 115 7.43 35.60 9.60
CA PRO A 115 6.74 35.14 10.80
C PRO A 115 6.09 36.28 11.57
N ALA A 116 4.88 36.05 12.08
CA ALA A 116 4.12 37.01 12.90
C ALA A 116 4.94 37.66 14.03
N PRO A 117 5.75 36.94 14.83
CA PRO A 117 6.55 37.55 15.89
C PRO A 117 7.68 38.45 15.38
N ILE A 118 8.32 38.12 14.26
CA ILE A 118 9.31 39.02 13.64
C ILE A 118 8.62 40.26 13.10
N LYS A 119 7.44 40.10 12.48
CA LYS A 119 6.66 41.23 11.97
C LYS A 119 6.22 42.17 13.11
N ALA A 120 5.70 41.63 14.21
CA ALA A 120 5.33 42.41 15.39
C ALA A 120 6.54 43.11 16.04
N ALA A 121 7.72 42.48 16.02
CA ALA A 121 8.95 43.09 16.49
C ALA A 121 9.39 44.27 15.61
N ILE A 122 9.27 44.13 14.28
CA ILE A 122 9.56 45.22 13.34
C ILE A 122 8.55 46.35 13.49
N ASP A 123 7.26 46.03 13.62
CA ASP A 123 6.19 47.02 13.80
C ASP A 123 6.32 47.77 15.16
N SER A 124 6.97 47.16 16.16
CA SER A 124 7.33 47.80 17.45
C SER A 124 8.68 48.53 17.42
N GLY A 125 9.31 48.66 16.25
CA GLY A 125 10.50 49.47 16.03
C GLY A 125 11.85 48.74 16.15
N LYS A 126 11.86 47.41 16.24
CA LYS A 126 13.11 46.61 16.25
C LYS A 126 13.61 46.32 14.84
N SER A 127 14.91 46.18 14.68
CA SER A 127 15.47 45.81 13.37
C SER A 127 15.30 44.31 13.13
N LEU A 128 15.12 43.94 11.87
CA LEU A 128 15.11 42.54 11.43
C LEU A 128 16.47 41.85 11.73
N ASP A 129 17.54 42.65 11.89
CA ASP A 129 18.88 42.20 12.25
C ASP A 129 18.99 41.69 13.70
N ASP A 130 18.09 42.11 14.60
CA ASP A 130 18.08 41.64 16.00
C ASP A 130 17.71 40.15 16.12
N PHE A 131 17.18 39.57 15.05
CA PHE A 131 16.79 38.16 14.96
C PHE A 131 17.79 37.33 14.16
N LEU A 132 18.90 37.91 13.69
CA LEU A 132 19.91 37.21 12.89
C LEU A 132 20.62 36.13 13.74
N ILE A 133 20.81 34.93 13.18
CA ILE A 133 21.61 33.85 13.79
C ILE A 133 23.08 34.03 13.43
#